data_AF-A0A6M8EAS3-F1
#
_entry.id   AF-A0A6M8EAS3-F1
#
_cell.length_a   1.000
_cell.length_b   1.000
_cell.length_c   1.000
_cell.angle_alpha   90.00
_cell.angle_beta   90.00
_cell.angle_gamma   90.00
#
_symmetry.space_group_name_H-M   'P 1'
#
loop_
_entity.id
_entity.type
_entity.pdbx_description
1 polymer ?
#
loop_
_entity_poly.entity_id
_entity_poly.type
_entity_poly.pdbx_seq_one_letter_code
_entity_poly.pdbx_strand_id
1 'polypeptide(L)'
;MFSKKEITEKYEITRTTLHNWKTTKPNLYNLLLNSDGTNSEIRELTIILEKYSKTIISDFLIEDIEYILELKLEEYLDKVEKLHTIYIEQTSNDLKQNSEYILNIYQKIQKLNIIERYIFISRIRSVKKQKIKQIELRTAIKHYFKEFLKIN
;
A
#
# COMPACT_ATOMS: atom_id res chain seq x y z
N MET A 1 5.70 17.93 13.15
CA MET A 1 5.96 19.14 12.36
C MET A 1 7.11 19.84 13.03
N PHE A 2 8.30 19.95 12.42
CA PHE A 2 9.36 20.75 13.04
C PHE A 2 8.86 22.19 13.16
N SER A 3 8.89 22.70 14.38
CA SER A 3 8.65 24.10 14.65
C SER A 3 9.70 24.94 13.92
N LYS A 4 9.35 26.19 13.61
CA LYS A 4 10.29 27.14 12.99
C LYS A 4 11.58 27.29 13.83
N LYS A 5 11.50 27.08 15.15
CA LYS A 5 12.64 27.14 16.07
C LYS A 5 13.57 25.95 15.86
N GLU A 6 13.04 24.73 15.80
CA GLU A 6 13.82 23.51 15.54
C GLU A 6 14.50 23.54 14.17
N ILE A 7 13.82 24.07 13.13
CA ILE A 7 14.42 24.21 11.79
C ILE A 7 15.59 25.20 11.83
N THR A 8 15.41 26.35 12.51
CA THR A 8 16.47 27.36 12.61
C THR A 8 17.69 26.86 13.40
N GLU A 9 17.46 26.07 14.45
CA GLU A 9 18.54 25.49 15.27
C GLU A 9 19.25 24.35 14.53
N LYS A 10 18.51 23.42 13.90
CA LYS A 10 19.07 22.23 13.24
C LYS A 10 19.86 22.54 11.97
N TYR A 11 19.41 23.52 11.21
CA TYR A 11 20.03 23.90 9.93
C TYR A 11 20.85 25.19 10.03
N GLU A 12 21.03 25.72 11.24
CA GLU A 12 21.83 26.92 11.52
C GLU A 12 21.41 28.14 10.67
N ILE A 13 20.10 28.27 10.40
CA ILE A 13 19.55 29.38 9.61
C ILE A 13 18.80 30.38 10.48
N THR A 14 18.80 31.65 10.08
CA THR A 14 18.01 32.67 10.78
C THR A 14 16.51 32.52 10.52
N ARG A 15 15.67 32.99 11.46
CA ARG A 15 14.21 33.06 11.26
C ARG A 15 13.81 33.87 10.04
N THR A 16 14.57 34.94 9.74
CA THR A 16 14.35 35.80 8.57
C THR A 16 14.62 35.05 7.27
N THR A 17 15.71 34.28 7.21
CA THR A 17 16.03 33.40 6.06
C THR A 17 14.92 32.37 5.84
N LEU A 18 14.48 31.70 6.90
CA LEU A 18 13.39 30.73 6.82
C LEU A 18 12.08 31.38 6.35
N HIS A 19 11.75 32.58 6.85
CA HIS A 19 10.56 33.33 6.42
C HIS A 19 10.64 33.71 4.93
N ASN A 20 11.80 34.17 4.46
CA ASN A 20 12.01 34.54 3.06
C ASN A 20 11.87 33.32 2.11
N TRP A 21 12.17 32.11 2.58
CA TRP A 21 11.98 30.90 1.77
C TRP A 21 10.51 30.55 1.53
N LYS A 22 9.57 31.11 2.29
CA LYS A 22 8.14 30.96 2.01
C LYS A 22 7.77 31.48 0.60
N THR A 23 8.43 32.55 0.14
CA THR A 23 8.18 33.17 -1.16
C THR A 23 9.24 32.80 -2.20
N THR A 24 10.51 32.76 -1.79
CA THR A 24 11.65 32.55 -2.70
C THR A 24 11.93 31.07 -3.02
N LYS A 25 11.59 30.14 -2.10
CA LYS A 25 11.82 28.70 -2.24
C LYS A 25 10.68 27.88 -1.58
N PRO A 26 9.43 28.02 -2.05
CA PRO A 26 8.25 27.49 -1.36
C PRO A 26 8.29 25.96 -1.18
N ASN A 27 8.82 25.22 -2.14
CA ASN A 27 8.95 23.77 -2.03
C ASN A 27 9.93 23.35 -0.93
N LEU A 28 11.07 24.03 -0.80
CA LEU A 28 12.05 23.78 0.25
C LEU A 28 11.50 24.19 1.62
N TYR A 29 10.81 25.32 1.69
CA TYR A 29 10.14 25.79 2.90
C TYR A 29 9.12 24.77 3.42
N ASN A 30 8.26 24.27 2.53
CA ASN A 30 7.28 23.23 2.86
C ASN A 30 7.96 21.91 3.24
N LEU A 31 9.05 21.54 2.57
CA LEU A 31 9.81 20.34 2.90
C LEU A 31 10.40 20.42 4.30
N LEU A 32 10.99 21.55 4.71
CA LEU A 32 11.56 21.74 6.04
C LEU A 32 10.50 21.80 7.15
N LEU A 33 9.33 22.38 6.87
CA LEU A 33 8.22 22.37 7.82
C LEU A 33 7.60 20.99 7.99
N ASN A 34 7.60 20.18 6.93
CA ASN A 34 7.05 18.83 6.92
C ASN A 34 8.13 17.75 7.10
N SER A 35 9.39 18.11 7.34
CA SER A 35 10.48 17.15 7.51
C SER A 35 10.46 16.55 8.91
N ASP A 36 9.32 16.02 9.33
CA ASP A 36 9.22 15.37 10.62
C ASP A 36 10.02 14.08 10.58
N GLY A 37 10.61 13.70 11.71
CA GLY A 37 11.21 12.37 11.90
C GLY A 37 10.28 11.20 11.55
N THR A 38 9.00 11.46 11.27
CA THR A 38 8.06 10.52 10.66
C THR A 38 8.57 9.95 9.34
N ASN A 39 9.36 10.67 8.54
CA ASN A 39 9.93 10.08 7.32
C ASN A 39 10.97 9.00 7.61
N SER A 40 11.75 9.11 8.70
CA SER A 40 12.65 8.03 9.12
C SER A 40 11.88 6.84 9.69
N GLU A 41 10.89 7.07 10.55
CA GLU A 41 10.07 6.00 11.13
C GLU A 41 9.24 5.28 10.05
N ILE A 42 8.61 6.03 9.14
CA ILE A 42 7.87 5.46 7.99
C ILE A 42 8.82 4.67 7.09
N ARG A 43 10.05 5.17 6.87
CA ARG A 43 11.05 4.44 6.08
C ARG A 43 11.46 3.14 6.79
N GLU A 44 11.67 3.17 8.10
CA GLU A 44 11.99 1.98 8.90
C GLU A 44 10.84 0.98 8.87
N LEU A 45 9.60 1.42 9.08
CA LEU A 45 8.41 0.58 8.96
C LEU A 45 8.29 -0.02 7.56
N THR A 46 8.54 0.76 6.51
CA THR A 46 8.54 0.28 5.12
C THR A 46 9.59 -0.81 4.91
N ILE A 47 10.80 -0.60 5.45
CA ILE A 47 11.88 -1.61 5.38
C ILE A 47 11.48 -2.89 6.12
N ILE A 48 10.86 -2.76 7.31
CA ILE A 48 10.41 -3.91 8.10
C ILE A 48 9.31 -4.67 7.35
N LEU A 49 8.32 -3.97 6.79
CA LEU A 49 7.25 -4.59 6.01
C LEU A 49 7.77 -5.29 4.76
N GLU A 50 8.78 -4.72 4.08
CA GLU A 50 9.42 -5.33 2.91
C GLU A 50 10.32 -6.53 3.27
N LYS A 51 10.88 -6.55 4.49
CA LYS A 51 11.56 -7.74 4.99
C LYS A 51 10.55 -8.84 5.34
N TYR A 52 9.45 -8.45 5.97
CA TYR A 52 8.37 -9.35 6.36
C TYR A 52 7.66 -9.94 5.15
N SER A 53 7.44 -9.17 4.07
CA SER A 53 6.78 -9.67 2.85
C SER A 53 7.46 -10.92 2.30
N LYS A 54 8.78 -11.02 2.39
CA LYS A 54 9.57 -12.18 1.92
C LYS A 54 9.32 -13.46 2.72
N THR A 55 8.67 -13.36 3.88
CA THR A 55 8.29 -14.50 4.72
C THR A 55 6.86 -14.98 4.47
N ILE A 56 6.10 -14.26 3.65
CA ILE A 56 4.72 -14.61 3.31
C ILE A 56 4.72 -15.91 2.52
N ILE A 57 3.87 -16.84 2.95
CA ILE A 57 3.63 -18.10 2.25
C ILE A 57 2.15 -18.13 1.88
N SER A 58 1.87 -17.98 0.59
CA SER A 58 0.52 -17.97 0.05
C SER A 58 0.48 -18.68 -1.32
N ASP A 59 -0.71 -19.03 -1.76
CA ASP A 59 -0.95 -19.82 -2.96
C ASP A 59 -1.90 -19.13 -3.95
N PHE A 60 -1.86 -17.80 -4.03
CA PHE A 60 -2.65 -17.07 -5.03
C PHE A 60 -2.17 -17.40 -6.44
N LEU A 61 -3.13 -17.57 -7.35
CA LEU A 61 -2.88 -17.63 -8.78
C LEU A 61 -2.87 -16.22 -9.36
N ILE A 62 -2.31 -16.05 -10.56
CA ILE A 62 -2.33 -14.75 -11.24
C ILE A 62 -3.77 -14.34 -11.51
N GLU A 63 -4.60 -15.29 -11.92
CA GLU A 63 -6.03 -15.14 -12.19
C GLU A 63 -6.80 -14.65 -10.95
N ASP A 64 -6.42 -15.14 -9.75
CA ASP A 64 -7.02 -14.68 -8.49
C ASP A 64 -6.76 -13.17 -8.30
N ILE A 65 -5.51 -12.74 -8.55
CA ILE A 65 -5.13 -11.34 -8.42
C ILE A 65 -5.78 -10.48 -9.51
N GLU A 66 -5.86 -10.97 -10.75
CA GLU A 66 -6.58 -10.29 -11.84
C GLU A 66 -8.02 -10.00 -11.43
N TYR A 67 -8.74 -11.02 -10.95
CA TYR A 67 -10.11 -10.87 -10.46
C TYR A 67 -10.22 -9.88 -9.30
N ILE A 68 -9.33 -9.98 -8.30
CA ILE A 68 -9.30 -9.06 -7.15
C ILE A 68 -9.06 -7.60 -7.58
N LEU A 69 -8.27 -7.37 -8.63
CA LEU A 69 -8.00 -6.02 -9.13
C LEU A 69 -9.22 -5.38 -9.82
N GLU A 70 -10.23 -6.15 -10.21
CA GLU A 70 -11.50 -5.62 -10.72
C GLU A 70 -12.39 -5.05 -9.60
N LEU A 71 -12.20 -5.54 -8.37
CA LEU A 71 -12.92 -5.12 -7.16
C LEU A 71 -12.33 -3.85 -6.55
N LYS A 72 -13.09 -3.09 -5.75
CA LYS A 72 -12.65 -1.83 -5.12
C LYS A 72 -12.07 -2.04 -3.72
N LEU A 73 -11.21 -3.04 -3.53
CA LEU A 73 -10.66 -3.35 -2.21
C LEU A 73 -9.72 -2.26 -1.69
N GLU A 74 -9.00 -1.54 -2.55
CA GLU A 74 -8.05 -0.48 -2.20
C GLU A 74 -8.63 0.68 -1.40
N GLU A 75 -9.95 0.86 -1.45
CA GLU A 75 -10.67 1.91 -0.73
C GLU A 75 -10.76 1.61 0.78
N TYR A 76 -10.45 0.39 1.21
CA TYR A 76 -10.68 -0.12 2.57
C TYR A 76 -9.38 -0.42 3.34
N LEU A 77 -8.29 0.30 3.04
CA LEU A 77 -7.01 0.14 3.72
C LEU A 77 -7.12 0.35 5.24
N ASP A 78 -8.03 1.22 5.67
CA ASP A 78 -8.35 1.54 7.07
C ASP A 78 -9.13 0.44 7.80
N LYS A 79 -9.68 -0.55 7.08
CA LYS A 79 -10.46 -1.68 7.62
C LYS A 79 -9.84 -3.02 7.25
N VAL A 80 -8.52 -3.07 7.17
CA VAL A 80 -7.73 -4.22 6.70
C VAL A 80 -8.02 -5.51 7.50
N GLU A 81 -8.38 -5.40 8.77
CA GLU A 81 -8.74 -6.53 9.61
C GLU A 81 -10.01 -7.25 9.13
N LYS A 82 -10.88 -6.56 8.39
CA LYS A 82 -12.12 -7.09 7.80
C LYS A 82 -12.02 -7.36 6.30
N LEU A 83 -10.80 -7.38 5.72
CA LEU A 83 -10.61 -7.48 4.27
C LEU A 83 -11.34 -8.67 3.61
N HIS A 84 -11.33 -9.85 4.24
CA HIS A 84 -12.05 -11.04 3.77
C HIS A 84 -13.58 -10.84 3.75
N THR A 85 -14.14 -10.15 4.74
CA THR A 85 -15.56 -9.77 4.79
C THR A 85 -15.91 -8.77 3.69
N ILE A 86 -15.05 -7.77 3.49
CA ILE A 86 -15.26 -6.76 2.44
C ILE A 86 -15.20 -7.40 1.05
N TYR A 87 -14.28 -8.36 0.86
CA TYR A 87 -14.20 -9.14 -0.37
C TYR A 87 -15.50 -9.92 -0.65
N ILE A 88 -16.06 -10.63 0.34
CA ILE A 88 -17.29 -11.41 0.13
C ILE A 88 -18.50 -10.51 -0.12
N GLU A 89 -18.55 -9.34 0.52
CA GLU A 89 -19.59 -8.33 0.27
C GLU A 89 -19.54 -7.83 -1.18
N GLN A 90 -18.35 -7.50 -1.70
CA GLN A 90 -18.18 -7.00 -3.07
C GLN A 90 -18.43 -8.07 -4.15
N THR A 91 -18.31 -9.35 -3.81
CA THR A 91 -18.49 -10.48 -4.75
C THR A 91 -19.85 -11.18 -4.60
N SER A 92 -20.71 -10.65 -3.72
CA SER A 92 -21.97 -11.30 -3.32
C SER A 92 -22.94 -11.57 -4.48
N ASN A 93 -22.95 -10.72 -5.50
CA ASN A 93 -23.80 -10.90 -6.69
C ASN A 93 -23.32 -12.07 -7.57
N ASP A 94 -22.01 -12.32 -7.61
CA ASP A 94 -21.38 -13.32 -8.47
C ASP A 94 -21.29 -14.70 -7.80
N LEU A 95 -21.51 -14.77 -6.47
CA LEU A 95 -21.50 -16.02 -5.70
C LEU A 95 -22.39 -17.10 -6.29
N LYS A 96 -23.55 -16.74 -6.85
CA LYS A 96 -24.47 -17.73 -7.43
C LYS A 96 -23.90 -18.46 -8.65
N GLN A 97 -22.98 -17.83 -9.38
CA GLN A 97 -22.43 -18.35 -10.63
C GLN A 97 -21.01 -18.91 -10.44
N ASN A 98 -20.21 -18.28 -9.57
CA ASN A 98 -18.79 -18.59 -9.40
C ASN A 98 -18.42 -18.91 -7.94
N SER A 99 -19.36 -19.50 -7.18
CA SER A 99 -19.21 -19.76 -5.74
C SER A 99 -17.88 -20.42 -5.36
N GLU A 100 -17.48 -21.48 -6.04
CA GLU A 100 -16.25 -22.22 -5.74
C GLU A 100 -15.01 -21.31 -5.89
N TYR A 101 -14.92 -20.58 -6.99
CA TYR A 101 -13.81 -19.67 -7.25
C TYR A 101 -13.74 -18.53 -6.23
N ILE A 102 -14.88 -17.88 -5.96
CA ILE A 102 -14.99 -16.78 -5.01
C ILE A 102 -14.65 -17.25 -3.60
N LEU A 103 -15.17 -18.40 -3.17
CA LEU A 103 -14.91 -18.95 -1.84
C LEU A 103 -13.44 -19.39 -1.70
N ASN A 104 -12.80 -19.88 -2.75
CA ASN A 104 -11.38 -20.19 -2.74
C ASN A 104 -10.53 -18.94 -2.48
N ILE A 105 -10.78 -17.85 -3.21
CA ILE A 105 -10.09 -16.56 -2.98
C ILE A 105 -10.38 -16.03 -1.58
N TYR A 106 -11.64 -16.09 -1.13
CA TYR A 106 -12.01 -15.71 0.23
C TYR A 106 -11.18 -16.45 1.29
N GLN A 107 -11.02 -17.76 1.16
CA GLN A 107 -10.21 -18.57 2.08
C GLN A 107 -8.74 -18.14 2.07
N LYS A 108 -8.17 -17.83 0.90
CA LYS A 108 -6.80 -17.33 0.79
C LYS A 108 -6.63 -15.99 1.51
N ILE A 109 -7.54 -15.04 1.29
CA ILE A 109 -7.53 -13.73 2.00
C ILE A 109 -7.73 -13.92 3.51
N GLN A 110 -8.59 -14.85 3.92
CA GLN A 110 -8.87 -15.13 5.32
C GLN A 110 -7.64 -15.69 6.05
N LYS A 111 -6.84 -16.55 5.40
CA LYS A 111 -5.61 -17.11 5.96
C LYS A 111 -4.52 -16.06 6.21
N LEU A 112 -4.53 -14.96 5.47
CA LEU A 112 -3.58 -13.87 5.68
C LEU A 112 -3.79 -13.24 7.06
N ASN A 113 -2.71 -13.03 7.80
CA ASN A 113 -2.75 -12.25 9.05
C ASN A 113 -2.87 -10.74 8.76
N ILE A 114 -3.05 -9.93 9.81
CA ILE A 114 -3.31 -8.49 9.65
C ILE A 114 -2.20 -7.74 8.88
N ILE A 115 -0.92 -8.11 9.10
CA ILE A 115 0.22 -7.49 8.42
C ILE A 115 0.25 -7.90 6.95
N GLU A 116 0.00 -9.19 6.67
CA GLU A 116 -0.07 -9.71 5.30
C GLU A 116 -1.22 -9.10 4.52
N ARG A 117 -2.41 -8.99 5.13
CA ARG A 117 -3.56 -8.29 4.55
C ARG A 117 -3.22 -6.84 4.22
N TYR A 118 -2.50 -6.15 5.11
CA TYR A 118 -2.06 -4.77 4.89
C TYR A 118 -1.09 -4.66 3.70
N ILE A 119 -0.10 -5.53 3.62
CA ILE A 119 0.81 -5.57 2.49
C ILE A 119 0.01 -5.86 1.21
N PHE A 120 -0.88 -6.86 1.23
CA PHE A 120 -1.68 -7.27 0.08
C PHE A 120 -2.53 -6.12 -0.49
N ILE A 121 -3.35 -5.47 0.35
CA ILE A 121 -4.18 -4.34 -0.08
C ILE A 121 -3.33 -3.11 -0.50
N SER A 122 -2.17 -2.92 0.11
CA SER A 122 -1.21 -1.87 -0.29
C SER A 122 -0.64 -2.11 -1.70
N ARG A 123 -0.38 -3.37 -2.07
CA ARG A 123 0.01 -3.75 -3.44
C ARG A 123 -1.12 -3.55 -4.44
N ILE A 124 -2.37 -3.91 -4.09
CA ILE A 124 -3.57 -3.62 -4.91
C ILE A 124 -3.65 -2.12 -5.21
N ARG A 125 -3.56 -1.29 -4.16
CA ARG A 125 -3.60 0.17 -4.29
C ARG A 125 -2.47 0.72 -5.17
N SER A 126 -1.28 0.14 -5.08
CA SER A 126 -0.11 0.54 -5.88
C SER A 126 -0.32 0.23 -7.37
N VAL A 127 -0.75 -0.98 -7.71
CA VAL A 127 -1.02 -1.40 -9.09
C VAL A 127 -2.12 -0.52 -9.72
N LYS A 128 -3.21 -0.29 -9.00
CA LYS A 128 -4.32 0.53 -9.49
C LYS A 128 -3.98 2.00 -9.70
N LYS A 129 -3.18 2.60 -8.81
CA LYS A 129 -2.72 3.99 -8.97
C LYS A 129 -1.91 4.20 -10.25
N GLN A 130 -1.21 3.18 -10.72
CA GLN A 130 -0.35 3.25 -11.90
C GLN A 130 -1.12 3.17 -13.22
N LYS A 131 -2.43 2.87 -13.21
CA LYS A 131 -3.27 2.74 -14.42
C LYS A 131 -2.60 1.89 -15.52
N ILE A 132 -2.05 0.75 -15.10
CA ILE A 132 -1.27 -0.15 -15.96
C ILE A 132 -2.15 -0.64 -17.12
N LYS A 133 -1.60 -0.68 -18.33
CA LYS A 133 -2.30 -1.21 -19.51
C LYS A 133 -2.55 -2.71 -19.33
N GLN A 134 -3.66 -3.21 -19.87
CA GLN A 134 -4.06 -4.62 -19.73
C GLN A 134 -2.99 -5.60 -20.23
N ILE A 135 -2.24 -5.25 -21.28
CA ILE A 135 -1.14 -6.05 -21.84
C ILE A 135 0.01 -6.25 -20.84
N GLU A 136 0.21 -5.30 -19.92
CA GLU A 136 1.29 -5.29 -18.93
C GLU A 136 0.83 -5.76 -17.53
N LEU A 137 -0.48 -5.99 -17.35
CA LEU A 137 -1.08 -6.28 -16.05
C LEU A 137 -0.50 -7.54 -15.41
N ARG A 138 -0.38 -8.63 -16.17
CA ARG A 138 0.21 -9.89 -15.67
C ARG A 138 1.66 -9.73 -15.23
N THR A 139 2.43 -8.89 -15.93
CA THR A 139 3.81 -8.56 -15.55
C THR A 139 3.84 -7.76 -14.26
N ALA A 140 2.95 -6.78 -14.11
CA ALA A 140 2.81 -6.04 -12.87
C ALA A 140 2.39 -6.93 -11.70
N ILE A 141 1.44 -7.85 -11.90
CA ILE A 141 1.02 -8.82 -10.88
C ILE A 141 2.21 -9.67 -10.42
N LYS A 142 2.97 -10.24 -11.36
CA LYS A 142 4.19 -11.01 -11.05
C LYS A 142 5.23 -10.21 -10.27
N HIS A 143 5.32 -8.90 -10.52
CA HIS A 143 6.25 -8.03 -9.82
C HIS A 143 5.76 -7.64 -8.41
N TYR A 144 4.53 -7.11 -8.30
CA TYR A 144 4.00 -6.56 -7.06
C TYR A 144 3.49 -7.60 -6.07
N PHE A 145 3.08 -8.77 -6.55
CA PHE A 145 2.50 -9.84 -5.74
C PHE A 145 3.38 -11.08 -5.69
N LYS A 146 4.66 -10.98 -6.05
CA LYS A 146 5.59 -12.12 -6.11
C LYS A 146 5.52 -13.01 -4.87
N GLU A 147 5.46 -12.42 -3.68
CA GLU A 147 5.44 -13.12 -2.40
C GLU A 147 4.09 -13.78 -2.07
N PHE A 148 3.01 -13.39 -2.75
CA PHE A 148 1.67 -13.96 -2.58
C PHE A 148 1.35 -15.06 -3.59
N LEU A 149 2.05 -15.07 -4.72
CA LEU A 149 1.81 -16.00 -5.81
C LEU A 149 2.34 -17.39 -5.46
N LYS A 150 1.57 -18.42 -5.85
CA LYS A 150 2.02 -19.80 -5.78
C LYS A 150 3.31 -19.95 -6.58
N ILE A 151 4.39 -20.35 -5.90
CA ILE A 151 5.65 -20.67 -6.55
C ILE A 151 5.44 -22.00 -7.26
N ASN A 152 5.48 -21.99 -8.60
CA ASN A 152 5.55 -23.20 -9.41
C ASN A 152 6.92 -23.84 -9.32
#